data_AF-A0A7Z1IMW6-F1
#
_entry.id   AF-A0A7Z1IMW6-F1
#
_cell.length_a   1.000
_cell.length_b   1.000
_cell.length_c   1.000
_cell.angle_alpha   90.00
_cell.angle_beta   90.00
_cell.angle_gamma   90.00
#
_symmetry.space_group_name_H-M   'P 1'
#
loop_
_entity.id
_entity.type
_entity.pdbx_description
1 polymer ?
#
loop_
_entity_poly.entity_id
_entity_poly.type
_entity_poly.pdbx_seq_one_letter_code
_entity_poly.pdbx_strand_id
1 'polypeptide(L)'
;MTTQTPINDFIHQLTHHESLRVRRIQQGVPALQRLIAVAQGETHQAAHCRRFLLSLYNSFEWPFDMRRLRALDPDLQQAALAVIELDWAGHEIHTHLHGGDEIFQDFWERETPPLPETD
;
A
#
# COMPACT_ATOMS: atom_id res chain seq x y z
N MET A 1 -22.63 -38.84 1.97
CA MET A 1 -22.77 -37.39 2.23
C MET A 1 -22.30 -37.14 3.65
N THR A 2 -21.02 -36.81 3.84
CA THR A 2 -20.49 -36.40 5.15
C THR A 2 -21.04 -35.02 5.45
N THR A 3 -21.91 -34.92 6.46
CA THR A 3 -22.39 -33.64 6.98
C THR A 3 -21.20 -32.93 7.62
N GLN A 4 -20.83 -31.81 7.03
CA GLN A 4 -19.80 -30.92 7.53
C GLN A 4 -20.28 -30.29 8.85
N THR A 5 -19.56 -30.53 9.95
CA THR A 5 -19.91 -30.05 11.29
C THR A 5 -19.46 -28.59 11.45
N PRO A 6 -20.20 -27.73 12.18
CA PRO A 6 -19.84 -26.31 12.38
C PRO A 6 -18.41 -26.07 12.91
N ILE A 7 -17.83 -27.01 13.66
CA ILE A 7 -16.43 -26.94 14.11
C ILE A 7 -15.45 -27.08 12.94
N ASN A 8 -15.70 -27.99 11.99
CA ASN A 8 -14.84 -28.14 10.82
C ASN A 8 -14.91 -26.89 9.94
N ASP A 9 -16.09 -26.31 9.76
CA ASP A 9 -16.26 -25.06 8.99
C ASP A 9 -15.47 -23.91 9.59
N PHE A 10 -15.51 -23.77 10.91
CA PHE A 10 -14.72 -22.77 11.61
C PHE A 10 -13.20 -22.97 11.41
N ILE A 11 -12.70 -24.20 11.54
CA ILE A 11 -11.28 -24.53 11.33
C ILE A 11 -10.85 -24.23 9.88
N HIS A 12 -11.69 -24.56 8.89
CA HIS A 12 -11.41 -24.24 7.49
C HIS A 12 -11.37 -22.73 7.23
N GLN A 13 -12.30 -21.96 7.83
CA GLN A 13 -12.31 -20.50 7.72
C GLN A 13 -11.04 -19.88 8.32
N LEU A 14 -10.62 -20.31 9.51
CA LEU A 14 -9.38 -19.84 10.14
C LEU A 14 -8.16 -20.16 9.28
N THR A 15 -8.07 -21.39 8.77
CA THR A 15 -6.94 -21.82 7.92
C THR A 15 -6.90 -21.04 6.61
N HIS A 16 -8.07 -20.78 6.02
CA HIS A 16 -8.20 -19.97 4.82
C HIS A 16 -7.76 -18.52 5.06
N HIS A 17 -8.21 -17.88 6.13
CA HIS A 17 -7.81 -16.53 6.50
C HIS A 17 -6.31 -16.41 6.74
N GLU A 18 -5.70 -17.38 7.43
CA GLU A 18 -4.24 -17.37 7.64
C GLU A 18 -3.48 -17.57 6.33
N SER A 19 -3.95 -18.46 5.46
CA SER A 19 -3.34 -18.68 4.14
C SER A 19 -3.40 -17.41 3.28
N LEU A 20 -4.53 -16.70 3.30
CA LEU A 20 -4.67 -15.42 2.61
C LEU A 20 -3.74 -14.36 3.21
N ARG A 21 -3.64 -14.28 4.53
CA ARG A 21 -2.73 -13.35 5.22
C ARG A 21 -1.27 -13.59 4.82
N VAL A 22 -0.80 -14.84 4.86
CA VAL A 22 0.56 -15.21 4.47
C VAL A 22 0.81 -14.82 3.00
N ARG A 23 -0.13 -15.13 2.10
CA ARG A 23 -0.01 -14.79 0.68
C ARG A 23 0.08 -13.28 0.47
N ARG A 24 -0.78 -12.50 1.13
CA ARG A 24 -0.78 -11.02 1.05
C ARG A 24 0.54 -10.43 1.51
N ILE A 25 1.11 -10.93 2.60
CA ILE A 25 2.44 -10.49 3.07
C ILE A 25 3.53 -10.85 2.06
N GLN A 26 3.54 -12.09 1.57
CA GLN A 26 4.54 -12.57 0.61
C GLN A 26 4.54 -11.79 -0.71
N GLN A 27 3.38 -11.32 -1.16
CA GLN A 27 3.23 -10.57 -2.41
C GLN A 27 3.35 -9.06 -2.19
N GLY A 28 2.76 -8.57 -1.11
CA GLY A 28 2.62 -7.16 -0.81
C GLY A 28 3.91 -6.49 -0.35
N VAL A 29 4.72 -7.13 0.50
CA VAL A 29 5.96 -6.50 1.01
C VAL A 29 6.97 -6.24 -0.13
N PRO A 30 7.25 -7.18 -1.05
CA PRO A 30 8.09 -6.89 -2.21
C PRO A 30 7.50 -5.81 -3.14
N ALA A 31 6.17 -5.79 -3.29
CA ALA A 31 5.49 -4.76 -4.08
C ALA A 31 5.63 -3.37 -3.45
N LEU A 32 5.47 -3.26 -2.13
CA LEU A 32 5.68 -2.03 -1.35
C LEU A 32 7.11 -1.52 -1.52
N GLN A 33 8.11 -2.40 -1.37
CA GLN A 33 9.52 -2.06 -1.57
C GLN A 33 9.79 -1.55 -2.99
N ARG A 34 9.17 -2.15 -4.01
CA ARG A 34 9.28 -1.68 -5.41
C ARG A 34 8.71 -0.27 -5.57
N LEU A 35 7.51 -0.01 -5.04
CA LEU A 35 6.89 1.31 -5.14
C LEU A 35 7.73 2.37 -4.43
N ILE A 36 8.30 2.05 -3.26
CA ILE A 36 9.20 2.96 -2.53
C ILE A 36 10.45 3.25 -3.34
N ALA A 37 11.09 2.23 -3.93
CA ALA A 37 12.28 2.42 -4.75
C ALA A 37 12.01 3.37 -5.94
N VAL A 38 10.84 3.27 -6.58
CA VAL A 38 10.42 4.20 -7.64
C VAL A 38 10.10 5.59 -7.06
N ALA A 39 9.38 5.65 -5.94
CA ALA A 39 8.97 6.88 -5.26
C ALA A 39 10.14 7.75 -4.78
N GLN A 40 11.32 7.17 -4.57
CA GLN A 40 12.55 7.89 -4.24
C GLN A 40 13.10 8.74 -5.40
N GLY A 41 12.71 8.45 -6.65
CA GLY A 41 13.14 9.20 -7.83
C GLY A 41 12.38 10.50 -8.07
N GLU A 42 12.73 11.18 -9.17
CA GLU A 42 12.18 12.50 -9.53
C GLU A 42 11.31 12.46 -10.80
N THR A 43 10.80 11.29 -11.18
CA THR A 43 9.95 11.13 -12.37
C THR A 43 8.47 11.37 -12.07
N HIS A 44 7.65 11.53 -13.11
CA HIS A 44 6.19 11.56 -12.92
C HIS A 44 5.65 10.26 -12.30
N GLN A 45 6.23 9.11 -12.66
CA GLN A 45 5.91 7.82 -12.04
C GLN A 45 6.24 7.83 -10.54
N ALA A 46 7.39 8.40 -10.15
CA ALA A 46 7.77 8.56 -8.75
C ALA A 46 6.75 9.40 -7.96
N ALA A 47 6.32 10.54 -8.51
CA ALA A 47 5.29 11.37 -7.90
C ALA A 47 3.92 10.66 -7.80
N HIS A 48 3.56 9.84 -8.79
CA HIS A 48 2.36 9.01 -8.71
C HIS A 48 2.46 7.95 -7.61
N CYS A 49 3.61 7.27 -7.50
CA CYS A 49 3.89 6.31 -6.42
C CYS A 49 3.86 6.98 -5.04
N ARG A 50 4.49 8.14 -4.85
CA ARG A 50 4.43 8.90 -3.58
C ARG A 50 2.99 9.23 -3.19
N ARG A 51 2.19 9.78 -4.11
CA ARG A 51 0.78 10.10 -3.83
C ARG A 51 -0.07 8.89 -3.50
N PHE A 52 0.20 7.76 -4.16
CA PHE A 52 -0.46 6.50 -3.82
C PHE A 52 -0.10 6.04 -2.41
N LEU A 53 1.20 5.97 -2.09
CA LEU A 53 1.68 5.55 -0.77
C LEU A 53 1.17 6.48 0.34
N LEU A 54 1.29 7.79 0.17
CA LEU A 54 0.80 8.79 1.13
C LEU A 54 -0.70 8.67 1.38
N SER A 55 -1.50 8.27 0.38
CA SER A 55 -2.94 8.07 0.58
C SER A 55 -3.28 6.87 1.48
N LEU A 56 -2.43 5.85 1.49
CA LEU A 56 -2.56 4.72 2.40
C LEU A 56 -2.06 5.08 3.81
N TYR A 57 -1.05 5.95 3.90
CA TYR A 57 -0.54 6.46 5.18
C TYR A 57 -1.48 7.44 5.86
N ASN A 58 -2.04 8.39 5.11
CA ASN A 58 -3.00 9.37 5.58
C ASN A 58 -3.88 9.87 4.43
N SER A 59 -4.99 9.17 4.20
CA SER A 59 -5.94 9.50 3.13
C SER A 59 -6.68 10.82 3.31
N PHE A 60 -6.78 11.33 4.55
CA PHE A 60 -7.45 12.59 4.84
C PHE A 60 -6.66 13.78 4.29
N GLU A 61 -5.35 13.80 4.52
CA GLU A 61 -4.44 14.83 4.00
C GLU A 61 -4.02 14.56 2.55
N TRP A 62 -3.92 13.29 2.15
CA TRP A 62 -3.46 12.89 0.82
C TRP A 62 -4.50 12.02 0.09
N PRO A 63 -5.65 12.58 -0.31
CA PRO A 63 -6.61 11.84 -1.11
C PRO A 63 -5.98 11.42 -2.45
N PHE A 64 -6.28 10.18 -2.89
CA PHE A 64 -5.70 9.64 -4.11
C PHE A 64 -6.60 9.82 -5.33
N ASP A 65 -6.03 10.37 -6.39
CA ASP A 65 -6.69 10.52 -7.68
C ASP A 65 -6.48 9.28 -8.56
N MET A 66 -7.56 8.60 -8.93
CA MET A 66 -7.54 7.41 -9.80
C MET A 66 -6.88 7.63 -11.16
N ARG A 67 -6.78 8.87 -11.66
CA ARG A 67 -6.00 9.18 -12.86
C ARG A 67 -4.52 8.86 -12.69
N ARG A 68 -3.97 9.03 -11.48
CA ARG A 68 -2.58 8.68 -11.16
C ARG A 68 -2.36 7.18 -11.23
N LEU A 69 -3.29 6.38 -10.68
CA LEU A 69 -3.22 4.92 -10.80
C LEU A 69 -3.21 4.47 -12.26
N ARG A 70 -4.13 4.99 -13.09
CA ARG A 70 -4.22 4.62 -14.51
C ARG A 70 -3.02 5.09 -15.34
N ALA A 71 -2.27 6.08 -14.86
CA ALA A 71 -1.07 6.59 -15.51
C ALA A 71 0.20 5.83 -15.13
N LEU A 72 0.16 5.00 -14.08
CA LEU A 72 1.30 4.17 -13.71
C LEU A 72 1.61 3.14 -14.81
N ASP A 73 2.89 2.79 -14.95
CA ASP A 73 3.28 1.66 -15.78
C ASP A 73 2.61 0.36 -15.27
N PRO A 74 2.28 -0.61 -16.15
CA PRO A 74 1.49 -1.78 -15.75
C PRO A 74 2.07 -2.57 -14.58
N ASP A 75 3.38 -2.71 -14.47
CA ASP A 75 4.02 -3.39 -13.35
C ASP A 75 3.84 -2.64 -12.01
N LEU A 76 3.82 -1.30 -12.05
CA LEU A 76 3.57 -0.46 -10.87
C LEU A 76 2.10 -0.43 -10.48
N GLN A 77 1.18 -0.49 -11.44
CA GLN A 77 -0.24 -0.70 -11.16
C GLN A 77 -0.46 -2.02 -10.38
N GLN A 78 0.17 -3.10 -10.83
CA GLN A 78 0.06 -4.42 -10.21
C GLN A 78 0.67 -4.39 -8.80
N ALA A 79 1.79 -3.70 -8.62
CA ALA A 79 2.38 -3.49 -7.31
C ALA A 79 1.44 -2.70 -6.38
N ALA A 80 0.80 -1.64 -6.86
CA ALA A 80 -0.17 -0.86 -6.09
C ALA A 80 -1.34 -1.72 -5.61
N LEU A 81 -1.91 -2.58 -6.47
CA LEU A 81 -2.98 -3.49 -6.08
C LEU A 81 -2.51 -4.51 -5.02
N ALA A 82 -1.31 -5.07 -5.15
CA ALA A 82 -0.74 -5.96 -4.16
C ALA A 82 -0.50 -5.27 -2.80
N VAL A 83 -0.19 -3.97 -2.80
CA VAL A 83 -0.05 -3.17 -1.58
C VAL A 83 -1.41 -2.88 -0.94
N ILE A 84 -2.47 -2.63 -1.72
CA ILE A 84 -3.85 -2.54 -1.16
C ILE A 84 -4.25 -3.87 -0.51
N GLU A 85 -3.89 -5.00 -1.12
CA GLU A 85 -4.14 -6.31 -0.51
C GLU A 85 -3.30 -6.56 0.76
N LEU A 86 -2.12 -5.95 0.86
CA LEU A 86 -1.28 -5.96 2.07
C LEU A 86 -1.89 -5.11 3.19
N ASP A 87 -2.46 -3.94 2.84
CA ASP A 87 -3.11 -2.97 3.72
C ASP A 87 -4.44 -3.53 4.26
N TRP A 88 -4.31 -4.62 5.01
CA TRP A 88 -5.41 -5.35 5.63
C TRP A 88 -5.42 -5.08 7.13
N ALA A 89 -6.63 -4.99 7.68
CA ALA A 89 -6.91 -4.69 9.08
C ALA A 89 -5.96 -5.41 10.05
N GLY A 90 -4.95 -4.69 10.53
CA GLY A 90 -3.97 -5.17 11.50
C GLY A 90 -2.65 -4.40 11.52
N HIS A 91 -2.14 -3.90 10.39
CA HIS A 91 -0.86 -3.18 10.32
C HIS A 91 -0.88 -2.12 9.21
N GLU A 92 -0.49 -0.89 9.55
CA GLU A 92 -0.35 0.20 8.57
C GLU A 92 0.86 -0.08 7.66
N ILE A 93 0.77 0.27 6.37
CA ILE A 93 1.78 -0.14 5.38
C ILE A 93 3.22 0.23 5.74
N HIS A 94 3.44 1.37 6.41
CA HIS A 94 4.77 1.84 6.78
C HIS A 94 5.44 0.94 7.84
N THR A 95 4.66 0.23 8.66
CA THR A 95 5.16 -0.68 9.71
C THR A 95 5.81 -1.95 9.15
N HIS A 96 5.59 -2.26 7.87
CA HIS A 96 6.27 -3.36 7.18
C HIS A 96 7.71 -3.03 6.77
N LEU A 97 8.18 -1.81 7.04
CA LEU A 97 9.47 -1.29 6.60
C LEU A 97 10.31 -0.92 7.80
N HIS A 98 11.62 -1.08 7.66
CA HIS A 98 12.55 -0.45 8.58
C HIS A 98 12.64 1.04 8.26
N GLY A 99 12.39 1.91 9.24
CA GLY A 99 12.36 3.36 9.06
C GLY A 99 11.18 3.85 8.21
N GLY A 100 10.04 3.17 8.32
CA GLY A 100 8.85 3.48 7.52
C GLY A 100 8.34 4.90 7.74
N ASP A 101 8.27 5.36 8.99
CA ASP A 101 7.81 6.72 9.29
C ASP A 101 8.68 7.78 8.63
N GLU A 102 10.00 7.62 8.66
CA GLU A 102 10.94 8.57 8.06
C GLU A 102 10.80 8.60 6.52
N ILE A 103 10.60 7.44 5.89
CA ILE A 103 10.37 7.36 4.44
C ILE A 103 9.09 8.11 4.05
N PHE A 104 8.00 7.91 4.80
CA PHE A 104 6.73 8.55 4.48
C PHE A 104 6.73 10.04 4.80
N GLN A 105 7.45 10.46 5.84
CA GLN A 105 7.68 11.87 6.14
C GLN A 105 8.47 12.57 5.03
N ASP A 106 9.53 11.96 4.49
CA ASP A 106 10.24 12.50 3.32
C ASP A 106 9.31 12.66 2.11
N PHE A 107 8.46 11.66 1.83
CA PHE A 107 7.49 11.78 0.75
C PHE A 107 6.46 12.88 1.00
N TRP A 108 6.02 13.06 2.24
CA TRP A 108 5.12 14.12 2.65
C TRP A 108 5.72 15.49 2.32
N GLU A 109 6.97 15.71 2.72
CA GLU A 109 7.68 16.96 2.49
C GLU A 109 7.86 17.25 1.00
N ARG A 110 8.27 16.26 0.21
CA ARG A 110 8.45 16.40 -1.24
C ARG A 110 7.17 16.73 -1.99
N GLU A 111 6.05 16.19 -1.55
CA GLU A 111 4.76 16.38 -2.20
C GLU A 111 3.96 17.57 -1.65
N THR A 112 4.40 18.16 -0.53
CA THR A 112 3.76 19.34 0.08
C THR A 112 4.03 20.53 -0.82
N PRO A 113 2.97 21.16 -1.40
CA PRO A 113 3.16 22.37 -2.17
C PRO A 113 3.80 23.46 -1.31
N PRO A 114 4.65 24.32 -1.89
CA PRO A 114 5.15 25.48 -1.16
C PRO A 114 3.98 26.32 -0.66
N LEU A 115 4.13 26.90 0.53
CA LEU A 115 3.13 27.82 1.08
C LEU A 115 2.86 28.92 0.05
N PRO A 116 1.60 29.31 -0.17
CA PRO A 116 1.29 30.43 -1.04
C PRO A 116 2.02 31.67 -0.51
N GLU A 117 2.71 32.38 -1.39
CA GLU A 117 3.32 33.66 -1.04
C GLU A 117 2.21 34.61 -0.56
N THR A 118 2.35 35.14 0.65
CA THR A 118 1.47 36.18 1.16
C THR A 118 1.89 37.51 0.54
N ASP A 119 1.04 38.04 -0.35
CA ASP A 119 1.10 39.43 -0.83
C ASP A 119 0.93 40.45 0.31
#